data_AF-A0A9P1HG62-F1
#
_entry.id   AF-A0A9P1HG62-F1
#
_cell.length_a   1.000
_cell.length_b   1.000
_cell.length_c   1.000
_cell.angle_alpha   90.00
_cell.angle_beta   90.00
_cell.angle_gamma   90.00
#
_symmetry.space_group_name_H-M   'P 1'
#
loop_
_entity.id
_entity.type
_entity.pdbx_description
1 polymer ?
#
loop_
_entity_poly.entity_id
_entity_poly.type
_entity_poly.pdbx_seq_one_letter_code
_entity_poly.pdbx_strand_id
1 'polypeptide(L)'
;SLPSYGRRDINEVEFRAEREFRYHFDGHLSTALPISESQKAITRIQSLVSIQPESGSWFRMQLRNLRWATSQEQLDSLRIQPFEEMEQ
;
A
#
# COMPACT_ATOMS: atom_id res chain seq x y z
N SER A 1 -23.56 -1.00 -7.40
CA SER A 1 -22.49 -1.58 -8.25
C SER A 1 -21.19 -0.96 -7.78
N LEU A 2 -20.32 -1.74 -7.13
CA LEU A 2 -19.00 -1.26 -6.72
C LEU A 2 -18.16 -0.98 -7.97
N PRO A 3 -17.42 0.13 -8.03
CA PRO A 3 -16.58 0.43 -9.18
C PRO A 3 -15.55 -0.68 -9.32
N SER A 4 -15.49 -1.29 -10.51
CA SER A 4 -14.41 -2.21 -10.87
C SER A 4 -13.12 -1.39 -10.90
N TYR A 5 -12.33 -1.48 -9.83
CA TYR A 5 -10.99 -0.94 -9.78
C TYR A 5 -10.22 -1.52 -10.96
N GLY A 6 -9.98 -0.69 -11.97
CA GLY A 6 -9.14 -1.04 -13.09
C GLY A 6 -7.79 -1.43 -12.52
N ARG A 7 -7.54 -2.74 -12.44
CA ARG A 7 -6.23 -3.31 -12.17
C ARG A 7 -5.37 -2.81 -13.33
N ARG A 8 -4.69 -1.68 -13.13
CA ARG A 8 -3.59 -1.30 -14.01
C ARG A 8 -2.57 -2.39 -13.76
N ASP A 9 -2.48 -3.34 -14.67
CA ASP A 9 -1.36 -4.26 -14.72
C ASP A 9 -0.12 -3.36 -14.77
N ILE A 10 0.63 -3.33 -13.66
CA ILE A 10 1.90 -2.62 -13.58
C ILE A 10 2.87 -3.44 -14.44
N ASN A 11 2.79 -3.24 -15.75
CA ASN A 11 3.69 -3.85 -16.73
C ASN A 11 4.92 -2.95 -16.88
N GLU A 12 5.65 -2.75 -15.78
CA GLU A 12 6.91 -2.02 -15.80
C GLU A 12 8.05 -3.04 -15.82
N VAL A 13 8.44 -3.43 -17.04
CA VAL A 13 9.50 -4.41 -17.29
C VAL A 13 10.88 -3.85 -16.91
N GLU A 14 11.05 -2.52 -16.89
CA GLU A 14 12.31 -1.85 -16.57
C GLU A 14 12.10 -0.46 -15.95
N PHE A 15 12.87 -0.14 -14.90
CA PHE A 15 12.94 1.20 -14.33
C PHE A 15 13.92 2.06 -15.12
N ARG A 16 13.42 3.07 -15.84
CA ARG A 16 14.24 3.97 -16.66
C ARG A 16 14.93 5.03 -15.81
N ALA A 17 16.22 5.24 -16.04
CA ALA A 17 16.98 6.36 -15.48
C ALA A 17 16.24 7.70 -15.73
N GLU A 18 16.36 8.62 -14.77
CA GLU A 18 15.74 9.96 -14.80
C GLU A 18 14.22 10.03 -14.58
N ARG A 19 13.57 8.90 -14.28
CA ARG A 19 12.14 8.89 -13.90
C ARG A 19 11.94 8.68 -12.41
N GLU A 20 10.97 9.41 -11.85
CA GLU A 20 10.39 9.08 -10.55
C GLU A 20 9.12 8.27 -10.77
N PHE A 21 9.02 7.14 -10.10
CA PHE A 21 7.87 6.26 -10.11
C PHE A 21 7.13 6.43 -8.79
N ARG A 22 5.80 6.64 -8.84
CA ARG A 22 4.98 6.92 -7.67
C ARG A 22 3.87 5.87 -7.55
N TYR A 23 3.74 5.28 -6.36
CA TYR A 23 2.80 4.20 -6.09
C TYR A 23 2.00 4.45 -4.80
N HIS A 24 0.76 3.99 -4.81
CA HIS A 24 -0.02 3.74 -3.59
C HIS A 24 0.34 2.35 -3.05
N PHE A 25 1.03 2.30 -1.92
CA PHE A 25 1.29 1.05 -1.22
C PHE A 25 0.22 0.80 -0.17
N ASP A 26 -0.36 -0.40 -0.21
CA ASP A 26 -1.31 -0.91 0.78
C ASP A 26 -0.95 -2.36 1.10
N GLY A 27 -0.35 -2.57 2.26
CA GLY A 27 0.09 -3.87 2.73
C GLY A 27 -0.67 -4.28 3.99
N HIS A 28 -1.06 -5.55 4.06
CA HIS A 28 -1.74 -6.13 5.22
C HIS A 28 -1.06 -7.44 5.62
N LEU A 29 -0.66 -7.52 6.89
CA LEU A 29 -0.19 -8.74 7.54
C LEU A 29 -1.21 -9.18 8.59
N SER A 30 -1.71 -10.41 8.48
CA SER A 30 -2.61 -11.01 9.46
C SER A 30 -2.10 -12.35 9.94
N THR A 31 -2.26 -12.64 11.23
CA THR A 31 -2.03 -13.97 11.80
C THR A 31 -3.27 -14.44 12.57
N ALA A 32 -3.63 -15.71 12.38
CA ALA A 32 -4.80 -16.34 12.95
C ALA A 32 -4.62 -17.85 13.01
N LEU A 33 -5.29 -18.50 13.96
CA LEU A 33 -5.46 -19.95 13.90
C LEU A 33 -6.48 -20.29 12.80
N PRO A 34 -6.35 -21.41 12.07
CA PRO A 34 -7.29 -21.81 11.03
C PRO A 34 -8.57 -22.43 11.63
N ILE A 35 -9.18 -21.75 12.61
CA ILE A 35 -10.43 -22.11 13.27
C ILE A 35 -11.39 -20.92 13.23
N SER A 36 -12.69 -21.18 13.18
CA SER A 36 -13.73 -20.17 12.85
C SER A 36 -13.82 -18.99 13.82
N GLU A 37 -13.35 -19.15 15.06
CA GLU A 37 -13.54 -18.20 16.17
C GLU A 37 -12.22 -17.56 16.65
N SER A 38 -11.11 -17.75 15.94
CA SER A 38 -9.82 -17.25 16.45
C SER A 38 -9.72 -15.72 16.36
N GLN A 39 -9.25 -15.09 17.43
CA GLN A 39 -8.78 -13.71 17.38
C GLN A 39 -7.65 -13.58 16.34
N LYS A 40 -7.76 -12.57 15.47
CA LYS A 40 -6.76 -12.27 14.46
C LYS A 40 -5.94 -11.08 14.92
N ALA A 41 -4.61 -11.23 14.94
CA ALA A 41 -3.75 -10.06 15.03
C ALA A 41 -3.52 -9.56 13.60
N ILE A 42 -3.77 -8.27 13.38
CA ILE A 42 -3.76 -7.65 12.06
C ILE A 42 -2.97 -6.36 12.14
N THR A 43 -2.06 -6.18 11.19
CA THR A 43 -1.36 -4.92 10.95
C THR A 43 -1.53 -4.54 9.49
N ARG A 44 -2.02 -3.33 9.23
CA ARG A 44 -2.08 -2.73 7.89
C ARG A 44 -1.18 -1.51 7.82
N ILE A 45 -0.49 -1.35 6.69
CA ILE A 45 0.39 -0.23 6.40
C ILE A 45 -0.04 0.38 5.07
N GLN A 46 -0.19 1.70 5.04
CA GLN A 46 -0.42 2.45 3.81
C GLN A 46 0.61 3.56 3.67
N SER A 47 1.09 3.78 2.45
CA SER A 47 2.06 4.84 2.16
C SER A 47 2.03 5.28 0.69
N LEU A 48 2.38 6.53 0.45
CA LEU A 48 2.84 7.00 -0.86
C LEU A 48 4.31 6.62 -1.02
N VAL A 49 4.61 5.77 -2.00
CA VAL A 49 5.97 5.31 -2.26
C VAL A 49 6.48 6.00 -3.53
N SER A 50 7.63 6.67 -3.44
CA SER A 50 8.39 7.06 -4.63
C SER A 50 9.66 6.24 -4.78
N ILE A 51 9.92 5.79 -6.01
CA ILE A 51 11.12 5.06 -6.41
C ILE A 51 11.80 5.87 -7.51
N GLN A 52 13.06 6.21 -7.32
CA GLN A 52 13.87 6.92 -8.31
C GLN A 52 15.15 6.13 -8.56
N PRO A 53 15.42 5.69 -9.80
CA PRO A 53 16.69 5.11 -10.15
C PRO A 53 17.80 6.16 -9.99
N GLU A 54 18.87 5.77 -9.30
CA GLU A 54 20.10 6.54 -9.23
C GLU A 54 21.13 5.96 -10.22
N SER A 55 22.42 6.27 -10.03
CA SER A 55 23.46 5.74 -10.90
C SER A 55 23.63 4.23 -10.74
N GLY A 56 23.82 3.53 -11.86
CA GLY A 56 24.00 2.07 -11.88
C GLY A 56 22.72 1.32 -11.51
N SER A 57 22.82 0.36 -10.58
CA SER A 57 21.71 -0.48 -10.11
C SER A 57 21.11 -0.01 -8.78
N TRP A 58 21.36 1.24 -8.40
CA TRP A 58 20.89 1.81 -7.13
C TRP A 58 19.57 2.54 -7.32
N PHE A 59 18.73 2.49 -6.28
CA PHE A 59 17.42 3.13 -6.27
C PHE A 59 17.24 3.87 -4.95
N ARG A 60 16.74 5.09 -5.04
CA ARG A 60 16.21 5.81 -3.89
C ARG A 60 14.74 5.48 -3.72
N MET A 61 14.38 4.94 -2.57
CA MET A 61 12.99 4.74 -2.19
C MET A 61 12.62 5.70 -1.05
N GLN A 62 11.50 6.40 -1.18
CA GLN A 62 10.96 7.26 -0.15
C GLN A 62 9.53 6.85 0.18
N LEU A 63 9.25 6.68 1.47
CA LEU A 63 7.91 6.45 1.98
C LEU A 63 7.38 7.76 2.56
N ARG A 64 6.23 8.21 2.08
CA ARG A 64 5.54 9.42 2.54
C ARG A 64 4.16 9.06 3.05
N ASN A 65 3.63 9.91 3.92
CA ASN A 65 2.28 9.80 4.49
C ASN A 65 1.99 8.39 5.07
N LEU A 66 2.94 7.85 5.82
CA LEU A 66 2.87 6.51 6.37
C LEU A 66 1.76 6.41 7.42
N ARG A 67 0.84 5.46 7.24
CA ARG A 67 -0.29 5.18 8.14
C ARG A 67 -0.24 3.71 8.56
N TRP A 68 -0.57 3.45 9.83
CA TRP A 68 -0.58 2.12 10.42
C TRP A 68 -1.90 1.90 11.17
N ALA A 69 -2.42 0.67 11.09
CA ALA A 69 -3.55 0.22 11.91
C ALA A 69 -3.25 -1.19 12.43
N THR A 70 -3.55 -1.45 13.70
CA THR A 70 -3.13 -2.69 14.40
C THR A 70 -4.28 -3.48 15.03
N SER A 71 -5.53 -3.05 14.84
CA SER A 71 -6.70 -3.81 15.28
C SER A 71 -7.76 -3.91 14.18
N GLN A 72 -8.54 -4.99 14.22
CA GLN A 72 -9.69 -5.18 13.33
C GLN A 72 -10.69 -4.03 13.49
N GLU A 73 -10.98 -3.59 14.73
CA GLU A 73 -11.81 -2.43 14.99
C GLU A 73 -11.24 -1.13 14.43
N GLN A 74 -9.92 -0.92 14.47
CA GLN A 74 -9.29 0.22 13.82
C GLN A 74 -9.42 0.16 12.30
N LEU A 75 -9.36 -1.02 11.69
CA LEU A 75 -9.60 -1.18 10.25
C LEU A 75 -11.07 -0.98 9.86
N ASP A 76 -12.00 -1.37 10.74
CA ASP A 76 -13.43 -1.23 10.50
C ASP A 76 -13.93 0.19 10.81
N SER A 77 -13.32 0.88 11.78
CA SER A 77 -13.67 2.24 12.22
C SER A 77 -12.91 3.34 11.49
N LEU A 78 -11.61 3.13 11.22
CA LEU A 78 -10.90 3.91 10.22
C LEU A 78 -11.38 3.36 8.90
N ARG A 79 -12.33 4.06 8.26
CA ARG A 79 -12.32 4.14 6.80
C ARG A 79 -10.95 4.69 6.44
N ILE A 80 -9.93 3.84 6.38
CA ILE A 80 -8.63 4.24 5.85
C ILE A 80 -8.88 4.36 4.37
N GLN A 81 -9.40 5.53 4.01
CA GLN A 81 -9.82 5.83 2.67
C GLN A 81 -8.62 5.64 1.75
N PRO A 82 -8.84 5.06 0.55
CA PRO A 82 -7.83 5.09 -0.49
C PRO A 82 -7.28 6.51 -0.60
N PHE A 83 -5.96 6.67 -0.79
CA PHE A 83 -5.33 7.98 -0.93
C PHE A 83 -6.04 8.87 -1.98
N GLU A 84 -6.64 8.25 -3.00
CA GLU A 84 -7.41 8.92 -4.06
C GLU A 84 -8.65 9.69 -3.56
N GLU A 85 -9.22 9.36 -2.40
CA GLU A 85 -10.38 10.08 -1.85
C GLU A 85 -9.98 11.33 -1.04
N MET A 86 -8.68 11.52 -0.77
CA MET A 86 -8.18 12.60 0.09
C MET A 86 -7.32 13.66 -0.62
N GLU A 87 -6.94 13.46 -1.89
CA GLU A 87 -6.29 14.51 -2.70
C GLU A 87 -7.32 15.43 -3.40
N GLN A 88 -8.17 16.09 -2.60
CA GLN A 88 -8.96 17.26 -3.03
C GLN A 88 -8.36 18.56 -2.47
#